data_AF-A0A3R7HQK7-F1
#
_entry.id   AF-A0A3R7HQK7-F1
#
_cell.length_a   1.000
_cell.length_b   1.000
_cell.length_c   1.000
_cell.angle_alpha   90.00
_cell.angle_beta   90.00
_cell.angle_gamma   90.00
#
_symmetry.space_group_name_H-M   'P 1'
#
loop_
_entity.id
_entity.type
_entity.pdbx_description
1 polymer ?
#
loop_
_entity_poly.entity_id
_entity_poly.type
_entity_poly.pdbx_seq_one_letter_code
_entity_poly.pdbx_strand_id
1 'polypeptide(L)'
;MNNAHLAAFQDAPVASAPESSHGGWPVVIFSHGLAGSLELYSYVNQELASHGNVVVVPNHCDGSACVCSPEPGRIEYYQQITPEVRDDVDGAGFRFRNGQLQQRVSEVRTVLDAIEQDAAVDSVFKLCDLANVSVAGHSFGAATALSAAHQDKRFKMMVLLDAWMEPLDDGVRDGLGARIPAFHLMSEHFLNWHFNAQSTERHARGLFSPALNRLLKSAGRIDHFYALRVIGQLAAAFLSGTFDTRAGEFPEVTTTTYPTT
;
A
#
# COMPACT_ATOMS: atom_id res chain seq x y z
N MET A 1 -23.04 9.99 16.34
CA MET A 1 -22.05 10.75 15.54
C MET A 1 -21.42 9.76 14.59
N ASN A 2 -21.66 9.91 13.28
CA ASN A 2 -21.02 9.08 12.26
C ASN A 2 -19.67 9.71 11.96
N ASN A 3 -18.60 9.19 12.57
CA ASN A 3 -17.26 9.80 12.53
C ASN A 3 -16.43 9.40 11.30
N ALA A 4 -16.99 8.59 10.39
CA ALA A 4 -16.37 8.25 9.11
C ALA A 4 -17.46 7.95 8.08
N HIS A 5 -17.27 8.42 6.84
CA HIS A 5 -18.14 8.14 5.70
C HIS A 5 -17.28 7.51 4.60
N LEU A 6 -17.46 6.22 4.37
CA LEU A 6 -16.94 5.55 3.16
C LEU A 6 -17.94 5.84 2.03
N ALA A 7 -17.49 6.42 0.91
CA ALA A 7 -18.35 6.67 -0.24
C ALA A 7 -18.58 5.37 -1.04
N ALA A 8 -19.13 4.35 -0.38
CA ALA A 8 -19.42 3.05 -0.96
C ALA A 8 -20.79 2.54 -0.50
N PHE A 9 -21.41 1.69 -1.32
CA PHE A 9 -22.64 1.02 -0.97
C PHE A 9 -22.31 -0.31 -0.29
N GLN A 10 -22.78 -0.47 0.95
CA GLN A 10 -22.67 -1.73 1.67
C GLN A 10 -23.48 -2.82 0.96
N ASP A 11 -22.89 -4.02 0.80
CA ASP A 11 -23.52 -5.22 0.24
C ASP A 11 -24.15 -5.02 -1.15
N ALA A 12 -23.69 -4.02 -1.90
CA ALA A 12 -24.14 -3.82 -3.27
C ALA A 12 -23.66 -4.97 -4.18
N PRO A 13 -24.46 -5.36 -5.18
CA PRO A 13 -24.02 -6.34 -6.18
C PRO A 13 -22.72 -5.89 -6.84
N VAL A 14 -21.77 -6.82 -6.94
CA VAL A 14 -20.48 -6.57 -7.60
C VAL A 14 -20.75 -6.34 -9.08
N ALA A 15 -20.22 -5.24 -9.63
CA ALA A 15 -20.33 -4.95 -11.05
C ALA A 15 -19.62 -6.00 -11.90
N SER A 16 -20.15 -6.32 -13.08
CA SER A 16 -19.45 -7.18 -14.04
C SER A 16 -18.15 -6.52 -14.49
N ALA A 17 -17.07 -7.29 -14.53
CA ALA A 17 -15.80 -6.81 -15.07
C ALA A 17 -15.93 -6.51 -16.58
N PRO A 18 -15.30 -5.44 -17.08
CA PRO A 18 -15.20 -5.17 -18.51
C PRO A 18 -14.55 -6.34 -19.26
N GLU A 19 -14.90 -6.54 -20.54
CA GLU A 19 -14.27 -7.57 -21.39
C GLU A 19 -12.75 -7.40 -21.49
N SER A 20 -12.25 -6.17 -21.36
CA SER A 20 -10.83 -5.84 -21.36
C SER A 20 -10.04 -6.37 -20.15
N SER A 21 -10.72 -6.79 -19.07
CA SER A 21 -10.07 -7.13 -17.81
C SER A 21 -9.65 -8.60 -17.70
N HIS A 22 -9.32 -9.24 -18.82
CA HIS A 22 -8.70 -10.57 -18.91
C HIS A 22 -9.30 -11.70 -18.03
N GLY A 23 -10.56 -11.59 -17.61
CA GLY A 23 -11.24 -12.59 -16.79
C GLY A 23 -11.74 -12.11 -15.42
N GLY A 24 -11.51 -10.86 -15.03
CA GLY A 24 -12.06 -10.32 -13.78
C GLY A 24 -11.49 -8.96 -13.37
N TRP A 25 -11.85 -8.45 -12.21
CA TRP A 25 -11.26 -7.24 -11.64
C TRP A 25 -9.88 -7.53 -11.03
N PRO A 26 -8.83 -6.74 -11.32
CA PRO A 26 -7.55 -6.88 -10.63
C PRO A 26 -7.70 -6.67 -9.13
N VAL A 27 -6.85 -7.32 -8.34
CA VAL A 27 -6.91 -7.30 -6.88
C VAL A 27 -5.78 -6.46 -6.31
N VAL A 28 -6.09 -5.62 -5.32
CA VAL A 28 -5.10 -4.87 -4.53
C VAL A 28 -5.27 -5.22 -3.07
N ILE A 29 -4.22 -5.75 -2.43
CA ILE A 29 -4.18 -5.92 -0.97
C ILE A 29 -3.51 -4.68 -0.36
N PHE A 30 -4.23 -3.91 0.46
CA PHE A 30 -3.73 -2.67 1.05
C PHE A 30 -3.40 -2.83 2.54
N SER A 31 -2.13 -2.66 2.92
CA SER A 31 -1.66 -2.74 4.30
C SER A 31 -1.55 -1.35 4.95
N HIS A 32 -2.12 -1.21 6.16
CA HIS A 32 -2.09 0.04 6.93
C HIS A 32 -0.73 0.28 7.61
N GLY A 33 -0.44 1.54 7.95
CA GLY A 33 0.76 1.93 8.70
C GLY A 33 0.76 1.52 10.18
N LEU A 34 1.86 1.84 10.88
CA LEU A 34 1.98 1.70 12.33
C LEU A 34 0.92 2.54 13.04
N ALA A 35 0.33 2.00 14.11
CA ALA A 35 -0.83 2.54 14.81
C ALA A 35 -2.05 2.79 13.89
N GLY A 36 -2.10 2.13 12.74
CA GLY A 36 -3.19 2.24 11.78
C GLY A 36 -4.32 1.24 12.02
N SER A 37 -5.35 1.30 11.18
CA SER A 37 -6.41 0.29 11.05
C SER A 37 -6.94 0.23 9.62
N LEU A 38 -7.82 -0.73 9.32
CA LEU A 38 -8.41 -0.93 8.00
C LEU A 38 -9.21 0.30 7.48
N GLU A 39 -9.73 1.15 8.36
CA GLU A 39 -10.60 2.28 7.99
C GLU A 39 -9.83 3.56 7.62
N LEU A 40 -8.59 3.71 8.09
CA LEU A 40 -7.83 4.97 7.98
C LEU A 40 -7.51 5.38 6.53
N TYR A 41 -7.49 4.41 5.62
CA TYR A 41 -7.13 4.62 4.21
C TYR A 41 -8.33 4.54 3.27
N SER A 42 -9.55 4.59 3.83
CA SER A 42 -10.82 4.51 3.10
C SER A 42 -10.90 5.41 1.86
N TYR A 43 -10.40 6.65 1.93
CA TYR A 43 -10.41 7.56 0.77
C TYR A 43 -9.49 7.10 -0.37
N VAL A 44 -8.29 6.58 -0.07
CA VAL A 44 -7.39 6.05 -1.10
C VAL A 44 -7.95 4.74 -1.65
N ASN A 45 -8.46 3.88 -0.78
CA ASN A 45 -9.00 2.57 -1.14
C ASN A 45 -10.28 2.67 -1.99
N GLN A 46 -11.15 3.64 -1.72
CA GLN A 46 -12.33 3.87 -2.55
C GLN A 46 -11.97 4.40 -3.95
N GLU A 47 -10.90 5.21 -4.08
CA GLU A 47 -10.42 5.67 -5.39
C GLU A 47 -9.81 4.49 -6.18
N LEU A 48 -9.03 3.62 -5.53
CA LEU A 48 -8.56 2.38 -6.16
C LEU A 48 -9.74 1.53 -6.66
N ALA A 49 -10.78 1.37 -5.83
CA ALA A 49 -11.96 0.60 -6.20
C ALA A 49 -12.80 1.23 -7.31
N SER A 50 -13.02 2.54 -7.27
CA SER A 50 -13.80 3.28 -8.30
C SER A 50 -13.11 3.27 -9.66
N HIS A 51 -11.80 3.04 -9.69
CA HIS A 51 -10.99 2.86 -10.89
C HIS A 51 -10.83 1.38 -11.32
N GLY A 52 -11.72 0.49 -10.84
CA GLY A 52 -11.83 -0.88 -11.36
C GLY A 52 -10.89 -1.88 -10.70
N ASN A 53 -10.70 -1.78 -9.38
CA ASN A 53 -9.98 -2.78 -8.60
C ASN A 53 -10.89 -3.38 -7.51
N VAL A 54 -10.66 -4.65 -7.17
CA VAL A 54 -11.14 -5.20 -5.90
C VAL A 54 -10.06 -4.94 -4.85
N VAL A 55 -10.39 -4.16 -3.82
CA VAL A 55 -9.43 -3.75 -2.79
C VAL A 55 -9.71 -4.51 -1.49
N VAL A 56 -8.74 -5.29 -1.04
CA VAL A 56 -8.81 -6.04 0.23
C VAL A 56 -7.92 -5.35 1.26
N VAL A 57 -8.50 -4.98 2.39
CA VAL A 57 -7.82 -4.18 3.42
C VAL A 57 -7.76 -4.97 4.74
N PRO A 58 -6.71 -5.78 4.97
CA PRO A 58 -6.54 -6.48 6.23
C PRO A 58 -6.34 -5.50 7.40
N ASN A 59 -6.83 -5.91 8.57
CA ASN A 59 -6.48 -5.27 9.84
C ASN A 59 -5.47 -6.16 10.56
N HIS A 60 -4.24 -5.67 10.73
CA HIS A 60 -3.15 -6.49 11.26
C HIS A 60 -3.27 -6.70 12.77
N CYS A 61 -2.96 -7.92 13.23
CA CYS A 61 -2.98 -8.30 14.66
C CYS A 61 -1.58 -8.70 15.16
N ASP A 62 -0.57 -7.97 14.69
CA ASP A 62 0.84 -8.06 15.07
C ASP A 62 1.20 -7.10 16.23
N GLY A 63 0.20 -6.51 16.88
CA GLY A 63 0.39 -5.47 17.90
C GLY A 63 0.76 -4.10 17.32
N SER A 64 0.75 -3.91 16.00
CA SER A 64 1.08 -2.62 15.37
C SER A 64 -0.15 -1.77 15.04
N ALA A 65 -1.36 -2.35 14.96
CA ALA A 65 -2.60 -1.61 14.73
C ALA A 65 -2.98 -0.76 15.95
N CYS A 66 -3.73 0.32 15.76
CA CYS A 66 -4.31 1.04 16.91
C CYS A 66 -5.33 0.17 17.65
N VAL A 67 -6.07 -0.64 16.89
CA VAL A 67 -7.03 -1.61 17.39
C VAL A 67 -7.16 -2.78 16.40
N CYS A 68 -7.22 -4.00 16.91
CA CYS A 68 -7.53 -5.18 16.13
C CYS A 68 -8.39 -6.18 16.92
N SER A 69 -9.05 -7.09 16.20
CA SER A 69 -9.85 -8.17 16.79
C SER A 69 -9.43 -9.48 16.13
N PRO A 70 -8.47 -10.23 16.69
CA PRO A 70 -7.97 -11.45 16.07
C PRO A 70 -9.03 -12.57 16.06
N GLU A 71 -9.93 -12.53 17.03
CA GLU A 71 -11.07 -13.42 17.16
C GLU A 71 -12.29 -12.66 17.70
N PRO A 72 -13.53 -13.12 17.42
CA PRO A 72 -14.74 -12.46 17.90
C PRO A 72 -14.73 -12.27 19.43
N GLY A 73 -14.88 -11.02 19.87
CA GLY A 73 -14.96 -10.67 21.30
C GLY A 73 -13.61 -10.39 21.98
N ARG A 74 -12.48 -10.57 21.30
CA ARG A 74 -11.15 -10.15 21.79
C ARG A 74 -10.71 -8.90 21.08
N ILE A 75 -10.40 -7.86 21.84
CA ILE A 75 -9.85 -6.60 21.31
C ILE A 75 -8.42 -6.44 21.78
N GLU A 76 -7.54 -6.15 20.84
CA GLU A 76 -6.14 -5.83 21.09
C GLU A 76 -5.85 -4.41 20.64
N TYR A 77 -4.94 -3.75 21.34
CA TYR A 77 -4.52 -2.38 21.05
C TYR A 77 -3.04 -2.35 20.68
N TYR A 78 -2.62 -1.19 20.19
CA TYR A 78 -1.23 -0.92 19.87
C TYR A 78 -0.27 -1.33 20.99
N GLN A 79 0.66 -2.22 20.68
CA GLN A 79 1.70 -2.66 21.58
C GLN A 79 2.74 -1.55 21.72
N GLN A 80 2.76 -0.92 22.89
CA GLN A 80 3.79 0.05 23.23
C GLN A 80 5.14 -0.63 23.38
N ILE A 81 6.18 0.03 22.87
CA ILE A 81 7.57 -0.41 23.02
C ILE A 81 8.22 0.29 24.21
N THR A 82 9.15 -0.38 24.88
CA THR A 82 9.92 0.23 25.97
C THR A 82 10.97 1.20 25.41
N PRO A 83 11.51 2.13 26.21
CA PRO A 83 12.59 3.01 25.79
C PRO A 83 13.81 2.24 25.26
N GLU A 84 14.14 1.09 25.86
CA GLU A 84 15.27 0.26 25.42
C GLU A 84 15.08 -0.28 24.00
N VAL A 85 13.86 -0.68 23.64
CA VAL A 85 13.52 -1.11 22.27
C VAL A 85 13.47 0.08 21.32
N ARG A 86 12.95 1.23 21.77
CA ARG A 86 12.84 2.45 20.95
C ARG A 86 14.20 3.04 20.61
N ASP A 87 15.13 3.05 21.57
CA ASP A 87 16.41 3.76 21.45
C ASP A 87 17.50 2.87 20.80
N ASP A 88 17.36 1.54 20.84
CA ASP A 88 18.23 0.57 20.15
C ASP A 88 17.65 0.17 18.78
N VAL A 89 17.60 1.14 17.87
CA VAL A 89 16.98 0.99 16.53
C VAL A 89 17.57 -0.18 15.74
N ASP A 90 18.89 -0.32 15.69
CA ASP A 90 19.56 -1.37 14.90
C ASP A 90 19.60 -2.74 15.62
N GLY A 91 19.24 -2.79 16.89
CA GLY A 91 19.26 -4.00 17.72
C GLY A 91 17.87 -4.48 18.10
N ALA A 92 17.45 -4.19 19.32
CA ALA A 92 16.17 -4.62 19.87
C ALA A 92 14.97 -4.03 19.11
N GLY A 93 15.06 -2.75 18.70
CA GLY A 93 14.07 -2.06 17.88
C GLY A 93 13.85 -2.75 16.54
N PHE A 94 14.94 -3.01 15.81
CA PHE A 94 14.93 -3.74 14.55
C PHE A 94 14.29 -5.12 14.72
N ARG A 95 14.77 -5.94 15.68
CA ARG A 95 14.20 -7.29 15.89
C ARG A 95 12.71 -7.25 16.20
N PHE A 96 12.27 -6.27 16.99
CA PHE A 96 10.85 -6.11 17.33
C PHE A 96 10.02 -5.72 16.11
N ARG A 97 10.42 -4.69 15.36
CA ARG A 97 9.68 -4.20 14.19
C ARG A 97 9.76 -5.14 13.00
N ASN A 98 10.89 -5.79 12.78
CA ASN A 98 11.01 -6.85 11.78
C ASN A 98 10.14 -8.06 12.15
N GLY A 99 10.07 -8.45 13.42
CA GLY A 99 9.14 -9.51 13.87
C GLY A 99 7.67 -9.19 13.52
N GLN A 100 7.24 -7.96 13.81
CA GLN A 100 5.93 -7.45 13.39
C GLN A 100 5.76 -7.45 11.87
N LEU A 101 6.77 -7.00 11.13
CA LEU A 101 6.77 -7.00 9.66
C LEU A 101 6.56 -8.41 9.08
N GLN A 102 7.28 -9.42 9.57
CA GLN A 102 7.14 -10.78 9.08
C GLN A 102 5.76 -11.36 9.38
N GLN A 103 5.17 -11.03 10.54
CA GLN A 103 3.78 -11.39 10.82
C GLN A 103 2.82 -10.72 9.82
N ARG A 104 2.96 -9.42 9.56
CA ARG A 104 2.15 -8.70 8.56
C ARG A 104 2.27 -9.29 7.16
N VAL A 105 3.49 -9.68 6.75
CA VAL A 105 3.73 -10.36 5.46
C VAL A 105 3.02 -11.71 5.42
N SER A 106 3.10 -12.49 6.51
CA SER A 106 2.35 -13.74 6.62
C SER A 106 0.85 -13.51 6.49
N GLU A 107 0.29 -12.53 7.19
CA GLU A 107 -1.13 -12.18 7.14
C GLU A 107 -1.56 -11.78 5.71
N VAL A 108 -0.79 -10.93 5.02
CA VAL A 108 -1.05 -10.57 3.61
C VAL A 108 -1.04 -11.79 2.68
N ARG A 109 -0.10 -12.71 2.87
CA ARG A 109 -0.02 -13.94 2.06
C ARG A 109 -1.17 -14.89 2.35
N THR A 110 -1.55 -15.05 3.62
CA THR A 110 -2.72 -15.82 4.01
C THR A 110 -4.02 -15.23 3.45
N VAL A 111 -4.16 -13.91 3.40
CA VAL A 111 -5.28 -13.25 2.72
C VAL A 111 -5.30 -13.59 1.24
N LEU A 112 -4.16 -13.57 0.55
CA LEU A 112 -4.08 -13.95 -0.85
C LEU A 112 -4.44 -15.44 -1.06
N ASP A 113 -3.97 -16.34 -0.20
CA ASP A 113 -4.33 -17.76 -0.23
C ASP A 113 -5.85 -17.95 -0.05
N ALA A 114 -6.48 -17.18 0.85
CA ALA A 114 -7.92 -17.22 1.08
C ALA A 114 -8.71 -16.67 -0.13
N ILE A 115 -8.23 -15.59 -0.77
CA ILE A 115 -8.83 -15.05 -2.00
C ILE A 115 -8.82 -16.10 -3.12
N GLU A 116 -7.71 -16.81 -3.30
CA GLU A 116 -7.59 -17.88 -4.32
C GLU A 116 -8.54 -19.05 -4.04
N GLN A 117 -8.69 -19.44 -2.77
CA GLN A 117 -9.63 -20.49 -2.36
C GLN A 117 -11.08 -20.05 -2.56
N ASP A 118 -11.43 -18.83 -2.14
CA ASP A 118 -12.79 -18.31 -2.23
C ASP A 118 -13.20 -18.01 -3.68
N ALA A 119 -12.25 -17.75 -4.58
CA ALA A 119 -12.53 -17.62 -6.02
C ALA A 119 -13.04 -18.92 -6.66
N ALA A 120 -12.80 -20.08 -6.03
CA ALA A 120 -13.32 -21.37 -6.49
C ALA A 120 -14.77 -21.64 -6.07
N VAL A 121 -15.36 -20.78 -5.22
CA VAL A 121 -16.75 -20.87 -4.76
C VAL A 121 -17.55 -19.62 -5.13
N ASP A 122 -18.84 -19.58 -4.76
CA ASP A 122 -19.70 -18.44 -5.04
C ASP A 122 -19.40 -17.26 -4.11
N SER A 123 -18.31 -16.53 -4.40
CA SER A 123 -17.87 -15.33 -3.68
C SER A 123 -17.63 -14.15 -4.63
N VAL A 124 -17.36 -12.95 -4.10
CA VAL A 124 -16.90 -11.81 -4.90
C VAL A 124 -15.59 -12.10 -5.65
N PHE A 125 -14.75 -12.98 -5.10
CA PHE A 125 -13.42 -13.27 -5.66
C PHE A 125 -13.48 -14.11 -6.94
N LYS A 126 -14.60 -14.76 -7.25
CA LYS A 126 -14.81 -15.44 -8.54
C LYS A 126 -14.81 -14.45 -9.73
N LEU A 127 -15.04 -13.17 -9.46
CA LEU A 127 -15.04 -12.09 -10.45
C LEU A 127 -13.68 -11.37 -10.50
N CYS A 128 -12.66 -11.87 -9.81
CA CYS A 128 -11.33 -11.27 -9.76
C CYS A 128 -10.37 -11.90 -10.76
N ASP A 129 -9.50 -11.07 -11.33
CA ASP A 129 -8.36 -11.51 -12.11
C ASP A 129 -7.16 -11.76 -11.17
N LEU A 130 -7.02 -13.03 -10.77
CA LEU A 130 -5.96 -13.46 -9.86
C LEU A 130 -4.59 -13.61 -10.55
N ALA A 131 -4.49 -13.41 -11.87
CA ALA A 131 -3.20 -13.27 -12.52
C ALA A 131 -2.59 -11.87 -12.28
N ASN A 132 -3.44 -10.89 -11.97
CA ASN A 132 -3.09 -9.49 -11.76
C ASN A 132 -3.40 -9.04 -10.32
N VAL A 133 -2.60 -9.55 -9.38
CA VAL A 133 -2.66 -9.17 -7.96
C VAL A 133 -1.54 -8.18 -7.63
N SER A 134 -1.87 -7.10 -6.95
CA SER A 134 -0.94 -6.06 -6.50
C SER A 134 -0.98 -5.90 -4.99
N VAL A 135 0.08 -5.38 -4.41
CA VAL A 135 0.14 -5.05 -2.98
C VAL A 135 0.46 -3.59 -2.77
N ALA A 136 -0.27 -2.95 -1.87
CA ALA A 136 -0.15 -1.54 -1.59
C ALA A 136 -0.01 -1.30 -0.09
N GLY A 137 0.55 -0.17 0.31
CA GLY A 137 0.47 0.24 1.70
C GLY A 137 1.14 1.57 1.97
N HIS A 138 0.98 2.03 3.22
CA HIS A 138 1.55 3.28 3.71
C HIS A 138 2.49 3.05 4.89
N SER A 139 3.65 3.72 4.93
CA SER A 139 4.60 3.65 6.04
C SER A 139 4.99 2.20 6.35
N PHE A 140 4.60 1.66 7.51
CA PHE A 140 4.84 0.26 7.83
C PHE A 140 4.14 -0.71 6.86
N GLY A 141 2.98 -0.31 6.33
CA GLY A 141 2.26 -1.06 5.31
C GLY A 141 2.99 -1.06 3.96
N ALA A 142 3.74 -0.01 3.63
CA ALA A 142 4.60 -0.01 2.44
C ALA A 142 5.81 -0.93 2.63
N ALA A 143 6.39 -1.01 3.83
CA ALA A 143 7.39 -2.04 4.16
C ALA A 143 6.82 -3.46 4.05
N THR A 144 5.56 -3.65 4.47
CA THR A 144 4.81 -4.90 4.33
C THR A 144 4.65 -5.25 2.86
N ALA A 145 4.22 -4.30 2.03
CA ALA A 145 4.05 -4.47 0.59
C ALA A 145 5.37 -4.86 -0.11
N LEU A 146 6.46 -4.15 0.20
CA LEU A 146 7.81 -4.46 -0.30
C LEU A 146 8.24 -5.89 0.06
N SER A 147 8.10 -6.27 1.33
CA SER A 147 8.53 -7.57 1.83
C SER A 147 7.65 -8.71 1.31
N ALA A 148 6.34 -8.50 1.23
CA ALA A 148 5.41 -9.48 0.66
C ALA A 148 5.70 -9.74 -0.82
N ALA A 149 5.91 -8.69 -1.62
CA ALA A 149 6.28 -8.82 -3.02
C ALA A 149 7.68 -9.46 -3.21
N HIS A 150 8.61 -9.24 -2.28
CA HIS A 150 9.90 -9.93 -2.30
C HIS A 150 9.77 -11.43 -2.09
N GLN A 151 8.88 -11.84 -1.19
CA GLN A 151 8.73 -13.22 -0.75
C GLN A 151 7.70 -14.02 -1.58
N ASP A 152 6.81 -13.35 -2.30
CA ASP A 152 5.71 -13.97 -3.04
C ASP A 152 5.56 -13.39 -4.46
N LYS A 153 5.83 -14.24 -5.46
CA LYS A 153 5.83 -13.87 -6.89
C LYS A 153 4.43 -13.67 -7.48
N ARG A 154 3.38 -13.96 -6.73
CA ARG A 154 2.00 -13.69 -7.16
C ARG A 154 1.75 -12.19 -7.28
N PHE A 155 2.39 -11.37 -6.44
CA PHE A 155 2.32 -9.92 -6.56
C PHE A 155 3.05 -9.41 -7.81
N LYS A 156 2.33 -8.66 -8.65
CA LYS A 156 2.81 -8.15 -9.95
C LYS A 156 3.22 -6.71 -9.93
N MET A 157 2.63 -5.90 -9.05
CA MET A 157 2.94 -4.47 -8.90
C MET A 157 2.84 -4.06 -7.44
N MET A 158 3.52 -2.97 -7.09
CA MET A 158 3.45 -2.37 -5.76
C MET A 158 3.08 -0.89 -5.79
N VAL A 159 2.30 -0.46 -4.80
CA VAL A 159 2.05 0.96 -4.52
C VAL A 159 2.56 1.27 -3.12
N LEU A 160 3.59 2.12 -3.03
CA LEU A 160 4.37 2.34 -1.82
C LEU A 160 4.28 3.81 -1.42
N LEU A 161 3.44 4.08 -0.41
CA LEU A 161 3.20 5.43 0.10
C LEU A 161 4.07 5.64 1.34
N ASP A 162 5.04 6.55 1.27
CA ASP A 162 5.94 6.90 2.38
C ASP A 162 6.57 5.67 3.05
N ALA A 163 7.27 4.84 2.28
CA ALA A 163 7.82 3.59 2.80
C ALA A 163 8.75 3.80 4.00
N TRP A 164 8.45 3.09 5.10
CA TRP A 164 9.32 3.00 6.27
C TRP A 164 10.29 1.83 6.09
N MET A 165 11.55 2.13 5.82
CA MET A 165 12.55 1.17 5.35
C MET A 165 13.32 0.46 6.47
N GLU A 166 13.33 1.03 7.68
CA GLU A 166 14.06 0.52 8.84
C GLU A 166 13.70 -0.93 9.23
N PRO A 167 12.43 -1.37 9.19
CA PRO A 167 12.08 -2.74 9.60
C PRO A 167 12.48 -3.82 8.58
N LEU A 168 12.91 -3.43 7.38
CA LEU A 168 13.20 -4.36 6.28
C LEU A 168 14.48 -5.16 6.53
N ASP A 169 14.46 -6.44 6.17
CA ASP A 169 15.69 -7.24 6.07
C ASP A 169 16.64 -6.63 5.03
N ASP A 170 17.96 -6.78 5.25
CA ASP A 170 19.00 -6.26 4.34
C ASP A 170 18.77 -6.67 2.88
N GLY A 171 18.41 -7.94 2.63
CA GLY A 171 18.15 -8.45 1.28
C GLY A 171 16.92 -7.84 0.60
N VAL A 172 15.93 -7.37 1.37
CA VAL A 172 14.79 -6.61 0.84
C VAL A 172 15.21 -5.16 0.62
N ARG A 173 15.91 -4.57 1.59
CA ARG A 173 16.37 -3.18 1.63
C ARG A 173 17.38 -2.83 0.54
N ASP A 174 18.24 -3.77 0.18
CA ASP A 174 19.22 -3.63 -0.90
C ASP A 174 18.59 -3.82 -2.30
N GLY A 175 17.30 -4.14 -2.35
CA GLY A 175 16.45 -4.00 -3.52
C GLY A 175 15.86 -5.32 -4.03
N LEU A 176 14.67 -5.21 -4.63
CA LEU A 176 13.99 -6.32 -5.31
C LEU A 176 14.65 -6.69 -6.66
N GLY A 177 15.62 -5.90 -7.13
CA GLY A 177 16.00 -5.82 -8.54
C GLY A 177 14.84 -5.33 -9.43
N ALA A 178 15.04 -5.31 -10.76
CA ALA A 178 14.03 -4.86 -11.74
C ALA A 178 12.81 -5.80 -11.92
N ARG A 179 12.42 -6.58 -10.90
CA ARG A 179 11.50 -7.72 -11.07
C ARG A 179 10.02 -7.35 -10.96
N ILE A 180 9.67 -6.36 -10.15
CA ILE A 180 8.28 -6.00 -9.86
C ILE A 180 8.16 -4.47 -9.95
N PRO A 181 7.34 -3.93 -10.89
CA PRO A 181 7.07 -2.50 -10.97
C PRO A 181 6.55 -1.95 -9.65
N ALA A 182 7.11 -0.82 -9.20
CA ALA A 182 6.70 -0.13 -7.99
C ALA A 182 6.37 1.33 -8.28
N PHE A 183 5.27 1.83 -7.73
CA PHE A 183 4.97 3.25 -7.65
C PHE A 183 5.37 3.76 -6.27
N HIS A 184 6.41 4.57 -6.22
CA HIS A 184 6.88 5.18 -4.98
C HIS A 184 6.35 6.61 -4.88
N LEU A 185 5.58 6.85 -3.83
CA LEU A 185 5.17 8.19 -3.43
C LEU A 185 5.81 8.54 -2.10
N MET A 186 6.56 9.63 -2.05
CA MET A 186 7.18 10.12 -0.82
C MET A 186 6.76 11.56 -0.52
N SER A 187 6.45 11.84 0.74
CA SER A 187 6.27 13.17 1.30
C SER A 187 7.60 13.80 1.70
N GLU A 188 7.61 15.11 1.86
CA GLU A 188 8.80 15.87 2.25
C GLU A 188 9.33 15.44 3.62
N HIS A 189 8.44 15.09 4.55
CA HIS A 189 8.85 14.62 5.86
C HIS A 189 9.69 13.34 5.74
N PHE A 190 9.27 12.39 4.91
CA PHE A 190 10.02 11.15 4.65
C PHE A 190 11.29 11.39 3.83
N LEU A 191 11.33 12.40 2.95
CA LEU A 191 12.57 12.80 2.28
C LEU A 191 13.60 13.43 3.23
N ASN A 192 13.15 14.21 4.21
CA ASN A 192 14.01 14.83 5.22
C ASN A 192 14.58 13.79 6.20
N TRP A 193 13.98 12.60 6.28
CA TRP A 193 14.59 11.45 6.92
C TRP A 193 15.63 10.79 6.00
N HIS A 194 16.80 11.42 5.93
CA HIS A 194 17.86 11.13 4.97
C HIS A 194 18.22 9.64 4.86
N PHE A 195 18.37 8.92 5.97
CA PHE A 195 18.71 7.49 5.94
C PHE A 195 17.60 6.64 5.31
N ASN A 196 16.34 6.92 5.65
CA ASN A 196 15.19 6.24 5.03
C ASN A 196 15.07 6.58 3.55
N ALA A 197 15.22 7.86 3.19
CA ALA A 197 15.18 8.32 1.80
C ALA A 197 16.27 7.67 0.93
N GLN A 198 17.51 7.64 1.40
CA GLN A 198 18.61 6.95 0.71
C GLN A 198 18.31 5.45 0.51
N SER A 199 17.64 4.81 1.49
CA SER A 199 17.23 3.42 1.33
C SER A 199 16.17 3.26 0.25
N THR A 200 15.18 4.16 0.16
CA THR A 200 14.16 4.11 -0.91
C THR A 200 14.74 4.33 -2.31
N GLU A 201 15.79 5.15 -2.45
CA GLU A 201 16.47 5.39 -3.74
C GLU A 201 17.07 4.10 -4.31
N ARG A 202 17.47 3.13 -3.47
CA ARG A 202 17.98 1.82 -3.92
C ARG A 202 16.90 0.99 -4.63
N HIS A 203 15.63 1.25 -4.37
CA HIS A 203 14.49 0.60 -5.02
C HIS A 203 14.01 1.35 -6.28
N ALA A 204 14.57 2.54 -6.58
CA ALA A 204 14.11 3.47 -7.61
C ALA A 204 14.39 3.04 -9.06
N ARG A 205 14.29 1.73 -9.35
CA ARG A 205 13.90 1.26 -10.69
C ARG A 205 12.37 1.32 -10.88
N GLY A 206 11.61 1.50 -9.80
CA GLY A 206 10.18 1.81 -9.80
C GLY A 206 9.93 3.32 -9.81
N LEU A 207 8.82 3.71 -10.42
CA LEU A 207 8.38 5.07 -10.73
C LEU A 207 8.32 5.95 -9.45
N PHE A 208 9.40 6.69 -9.18
CA PHE A 208 9.46 7.74 -8.16
C PHE A 208 8.96 9.05 -8.78
N SER A 209 7.97 9.70 -8.16
CA SER A 209 7.50 11.04 -8.58
C SER A 209 7.83 12.10 -7.53
N PRO A 210 9.01 12.76 -7.61
CA PRO A 210 9.33 13.91 -6.78
C PRO A 210 8.39 15.10 -7.03
N ALA A 211 7.59 15.05 -8.10
CA ALA A 211 6.58 16.03 -8.43
C ALA A 211 5.34 15.95 -7.54
N LEU A 212 4.86 14.75 -7.18
CA LEU A 212 3.73 14.62 -6.26
C LEU A 212 4.07 15.12 -4.86
N ASN A 213 5.33 14.97 -4.46
CA ASN A 213 5.84 15.58 -3.24
C ASN A 213 5.80 17.13 -3.32
N ARG A 214 6.10 17.71 -4.48
CA ARG A 214 5.94 19.16 -4.71
C ARG A 214 4.48 19.59 -4.80
N LEU A 215 3.56 18.69 -5.12
CA LEU A 215 2.12 18.91 -5.11
C LEU A 215 1.59 19.20 -3.70
N LEU A 216 2.09 18.45 -2.71
CA LEU A 216 1.88 18.77 -1.30
C LEU A 216 2.48 20.13 -0.91
N LYS A 217 3.38 20.70 -1.74
CA LYS A 217 4.04 22.01 -1.52
C LYS A 217 3.40 23.20 -2.27
N SER A 218 2.65 23.02 -3.36
CA SER A 218 2.26 24.15 -4.23
C SER A 218 1.04 24.93 -3.71
N ALA A 219 1.33 26.02 -2.99
CA ALA A 219 0.62 27.29 -2.87
C ALA A 219 -0.92 27.28 -2.69
N GLY A 220 -1.38 26.77 -1.55
CA GLY A 220 -2.76 26.97 -1.08
C GLY A 220 -3.02 26.38 0.29
N ARG A 221 -4.22 26.60 0.83
CA ARG A 221 -4.73 25.81 1.96
C ARG A 221 -4.84 24.38 1.43
N ILE A 222 -3.99 23.46 1.90
CA ILE A 222 -3.98 22.07 1.43
C ILE A 222 -5.37 21.49 1.67
N ASP A 223 -6.09 21.21 0.59
CA ASP A 223 -7.26 20.36 0.67
C ASP A 223 -6.77 18.91 0.75
N HIS A 224 -6.78 18.37 1.96
CA HIS A 224 -6.34 17.01 2.23
C HIS A 224 -7.15 15.98 1.43
N PHE A 225 -8.42 16.27 1.10
CA PHE A 225 -9.23 15.40 0.26
C PHE A 225 -8.77 15.42 -1.20
N TYR A 226 -8.39 16.61 -1.70
CA TYR A 226 -7.77 16.72 -3.03
C TYR A 226 -6.49 15.89 -3.12
N ALA A 227 -5.60 16.02 -2.13
CA ALA A 227 -4.35 15.27 -2.11
C ALA A 227 -4.60 13.76 -2.07
N LEU A 228 -5.47 13.27 -1.19
CA LEU A 228 -5.82 11.85 -1.11
C LEU A 228 -6.46 11.33 -2.40
N ARG A 229 -7.28 12.14 -3.07
CA ARG A 229 -7.86 11.83 -4.38
C ARG A 229 -6.78 11.66 -5.45
N VAL A 230 -5.89 12.64 -5.58
CA VAL A 230 -4.80 12.58 -6.57
C VAL A 230 -3.92 11.35 -6.33
N ILE A 231 -3.61 11.03 -5.07
CA ILE A 231 -2.84 9.83 -4.70
C ILE A 231 -3.56 8.56 -5.16
N GLY A 232 -4.86 8.43 -4.87
CA GLY A 232 -5.66 7.28 -5.29
C GLY A 232 -5.74 7.12 -6.81
N GLN A 233 -6.00 8.21 -7.53
CA GLN A 233 -6.12 8.21 -9.00
C GLN A 233 -4.81 7.86 -9.70
N LEU A 234 -3.68 8.38 -9.20
CA LEU A 234 -2.37 8.06 -9.75
C LEU A 234 -1.95 6.64 -9.43
N ALA A 235 -2.23 6.14 -8.22
CA ALA A 235 -1.99 4.75 -7.88
C ALA A 235 -2.81 3.80 -8.77
N ALA A 236 -4.10 4.10 -8.99
CA ALA A 236 -4.94 3.32 -9.89
C ALA A 236 -4.48 3.41 -11.36
N ALA A 237 -4.04 4.59 -11.80
CA ALA A 237 -3.51 4.78 -13.14
C ALA A 237 -2.20 4.01 -13.35
N PHE A 238 -1.33 3.96 -12.33
CA PHE A 238 -0.15 3.11 -12.35
C PHE A 238 -0.50 1.63 -12.50
N LEU A 239 -1.44 1.13 -11.69
CA LEU A 239 -1.88 -0.27 -11.73
C LEU A 239 -2.54 -0.67 -13.06
N SER A 240 -3.16 0.28 -13.77
CA SER A 240 -3.78 0.05 -15.07
C SER A 240 -2.88 0.35 -16.27
N GLY A 241 -1.65 0.80 -16.05
CA GLY A 241 -0.72 1.20 -17.13
C GLY A 241 -1.09 2.51 -17.83
N THR A 242 -1.95 3.35 -17.22
CA THR A 242 -2.42 4.64 -17.76
C THR A 242 -1.79 5.85 -17.04
N PHE A 243 -0.70 5.64 -16.31
CA PHE A 243 -0.09 6.63 -15.45
C PHE A 243 0.24 7.95 -16.17
N ASP A 244 0.94 7.90 -17.31
CA ASP A 244 1.37 9.11 -18.02
C ASP A 244 0.19 9.96 -18.49
N THR A 245 -0.89 9.32 -18.96
CA THR A 245 -2.13 10.01 -19.35
C THR A 245 -2.78 10.67 -18.14
N ARG A 246 -2.93 9.94 -17.03
CA ARG A 246 -3.56 10.47 -15.81
C ARG A 246 -2.72 11.56 -15.17
N ALA A 247 -1.40 11.41 -15.16
CA ALA A 247 -0.48 12.41 -14.63
C ALA A 247 -0.59 13.73 -15.40
N GLY A 248 -0.84 13.68 -16.72
CA GLY A 248 -1.06 14.87 -17.55
C GLY A 248 -2.31 15.68 -17.19
N GLU A 249 -3.27 15.10 -16.46
CA GLU A 249 -4.46 15.82 -15.96
C GLU A 249 -4.17 16.65 -14.70
N PHE A 250 -3.04 16.38 -14.04
CA PHE A 250 -2.57 17.12 -12.88
C PHE A 250 -1.37 17.97 -13.31
N PRO A 251 -1.56 19.21 -13.77
CA PRO A 251 -0.47 20.05 -14.30
C PRO A 251 0.67 20.28 -13.29
N GLU A 252 0.38 20.11 -12.00
CA GLU A 252 1.35 20.16 -10.92
C GLU A 252 2.17 18.86 -10.73
N VAL A 253 1.75 17.75 -11.36
CA VAL A 253 2.53 16.52 -11.55
C VAL A 253 3.39 16.66 -12.80
N THR A 254 4.67 16.93 -12.61
CA THR A 254 5.66 16.87 -13.70
C THR A 254 6.10 15.43 -13.93
N THR A 255 5.77 14.87 -15.10
CA THR A 255 6.31 13.58 -15.57
C THR A 255 7.77 13.78 -15.94
N THR A 256 8.66 13.59 -14.96
CA THR A 256 10.08 13.43 -15.30
C THR A 256 10.23 12.01 -15.82
N THR A 257 10.25 11.85 -17.14
CA THR A 257 10.65 10.60 -17.77
C THR A 257 12.07 10.28 -17.31
N TYR A 258 12.26 9.15 -16.64
CA TYR A 258 13.60 8.63 -16.42
C TYR A 258 14.20 8.24 -17.78
N PRO A 259 15.50 8.46 -18.00
CA PRO A 259 16.15 8.02 -19.22
C PRO A 259 16.02 6.49 -19.32
N THR A 260 15.52 6.02 -20.46
CA THR A 260 15.62 4.63 -20.87
C THR A 260 17.10 4.29 -21.05
N THR A 261 17.63 3.45 -20.16
CA THR A 261 18.93 2.78 -20.36
C THR A 261 18.76 1.30 -20.13
#